data_AF-A0A9E0EX34-F1
#
_entry.id   AF-A0A9E0EX34-F1
#
_cell.length_a   1.000
_cell.length_b   1.000
_cell.length_c   1.000
_cell.angle_alpha   90.00
_cell.angle_beta   90.00
_cell.angle_gamma   90.00
#
_symmetry.space_group_name_H-M   'P 1'
#
loop_
_entity.id
_entity.type
_entity.pdbx_description
1 polymer ?
#
loop_
_entity_poly.entity_id
_entity_poly.type
_entity_poly.pdbx_seq_one_letter_code
_entity_poly.pdbx_strand_id
1 'polypeptide(L)'
;MSNHESRSMVLAAVIAGVCLLAGLLLGGYFIGKGVARFKSDTRTVTVKGLVEKEVKADQAVWTLNFRRASADLKDAHAKIIADRDATLAFLKKQGFKNEEITWQPSKTIDKLAREYGQNEQNNRYRYVVTSSLR
;
A
#
# COMPACT_ATOMS: atom_id res chain seq x y z
N MET A 1 55.98 -78.87 -15.74
CA MET A 1 54.78 -78.19 -15.18
C MET A 1 55.00 -76.74 -14.74
N SER A 2 56.21 -76.16 -14.78
CA SER A 2 56.50 -74.82 -14.21
C SER A 2 56.09 -73.61 -15.08
N ASN A 3 56.06 -73.72 -16.42
CA ASN A 3 55.78 -72.58 -17.31
C ASN A 3 54.30 -72.14 -17.37
N HIS A 4 53.35 -72.96 -16.89
CA HIS A 4 51.93 -72.64 -16.96
C HIS A 4 51.45 -71.81 -15.76
N GLU A 5 52.03 -72.03 -14.56
CA GLU A 5 51.77 -71.21 -13.36
C GLU A 5 52.35 -69.79 -13.50
N SER A 6 53.56 -69.65 -14.04
CA SER A 6 54.18 -68.34 -14.25
C SER A 6 53.36 -67.46 -15.21
N ARG A 7 52.81 -68.04 -16.29
CA ARG A 7 51.98 -67.32 -17.25
C ARG A 7 50.63 -66.89 -16.66
N SER A 8 50.01 -67.71 -15.81
CA SER A 8 48.74 -67.34 -15.16
C SER A 8 48.93 -66.24 -14.12
N MET A 9 50.06 -66.25 -13.39
CA MET A 9 50.38 -65.24 -12.39
C MET A 9 50.65 -63.88 -13.03
N VAL A 10 51.33 -63.85 -14.17
CA VAL A 10 51.55 -62.61 -14.95
C VAL A 10 50.23 -62.10 -15.55
N LEU A 11 49.37 -62.98 -16.08
CA LEU A 11 48.04 -62.59 -16.57
C LEU A 11 47.17 -62.00 -15.45
N ALA A 12 47.17 -62.62 -14.26
CA ALA A 12 46.43 -62.12 -13.11
C ALA A 12 46.94 -60.74 -12.64
N ALA A 13 48.26 -60.53 -12.62
CA ALA A 13 48.86 -59.24 -12.28
C ALA A 13 48.51 -58.14 -13.30
N VAL A 14 48.48 -58.47 -14.60
CA VAL A 14 48.06 -57.53 -15.65
C VAL A 14 46.59 -57.16 -15.51
N ILE A 15 45.72 -58.14 -15.25
CA ILE A 15 44.28 -57.89 -15.05
C ILE A 15 44.05 -57.01 -13.82
N ALA A 16 44.72 -57.29 -12.71
CA ALA A 16 44.65 -56.47 -11.49
C ALA A 16 45.14 -55.03 -11.75
N GLY A 17 46.24 -54.86 -12.48
CA GLY A 17 46.77 -53.55 -12.85
C GLY A 17 45.82 -52.74 -13.74
N VAL A 18 45.18 -53.38 -14.72
CA VAL A 18 44.19 -52.75 -15.60
C VAL A 18 42.94 -52.35 -14.81
N CYS A 19 42.45 -53.19 -13.90
CA CYS A 19 41.32 -52.86 -13.03
C CYS A 19 41.61 -51.66 -12.13
N LEU A 20 42.81 -51.56 -11.56
CA LEU A 20 43.22 -50.42 -10.73
C LEU A 20 43.30 -49.13 -11.56
N LEU A 21 43.90 -49.19 -12.76
CA LEU A 21 43.95 -48.04 -13.67
C LEU A 21 42.56 -47.58 -14.09
N ALA A 22 41.68 -48.52 -14.47
CA ALA A 22 40.31 -48.22 -14.86
C ALA A 22 39.52 -47.58 -13.69
N GLY A 23 39.68 -48.10 -12.48
CA GLY A 23 39.06 -47.55 -11.27
C GLY A 23 39.53 -46.11 -10.98
N LEU A 24 40.84 -45.86 -11.12
CA LEU A 24 41.41 -44.53 -10.87
C LEU A 24 40.95 -43.50 -11.92
N LEU A 25 40.87 -43.90 -13.19
CA LEU A 25 40.39 -43.04 -14.29
C LEU A 25 38.89 -42.72 -14.14
N LEU A 26 38.07 -43.72 -13.84
CA LEU A 26 36.64 -43.52 -13.59
C LEU A 26 36.43 -42.62 -12.37
N GLY A 27 37.12 -42.89 -11.26
CA GLY A 27 37.04 -42.07 -10.05
C GLY A 27 37.42 -40.60 -10.30
N GLY A 28 38.54 -40.36 -10.99
CA GLY A 28 38.98 -39.01 -11.36
C GLY A 28 37.98 -38.28 -12.25
N TYR A 29 37.37 -38.98 -13.21
CA TYR A 29 36.36 -38.41 -14.10
C TYR A 29 35.08 -38.00 -13.35
N PHE A 30 34.57 -38.87 -12.47
CA PHE A 30 33.37 -38.56 -11.66
C PHE A 30 33.59 -37.36 -10.74
N ILE A 31 34.76 -37.27 -10.09
CA ILE A 31 35.12 -36.14 -9.23
C ILE A 31 35.19 -34.84 -10.06
N GLY A 32 35.88 -34.86 -11.20
CA GLY A 32 36.01 -33.68 -12.07
C GLY A 32 34.65 -33.17 -12.56
N LYS A 33 33.76 -34.08 -12.96
CA LYS A 33 32.40 -33.73 -13.41
C LYS A 33 31.55 -33.18 -12.26
N GLY A 34 31.67 -33.75 -11.05
CA GLY A 34 30.98 -33.28 -9.84
C GLY A 34 31.35 -31.84 -9.49
N VAL A 35 32.66 -31.53 -9.49
CA VAL A 35 33.16 -30.18 -9.20
C VAL A 35 32.72 -29.17 -10.26
N ALA A 36 32.75 -29.55 -11.55
CA ALA A 36 32.30 -28.68 -12.63
C ALA A 36 30.78 -28.39 -12.56
N ARG A 37 29.97 -29.39 -12.16
CA ARG A 37 28.53 -29.21 -11.99
C ARG A 37 28.21 -28.31 -10.80
N PHE A 38 28.91 -28.48 -9.68
CA PHE A 38 28.72 -27.65 -8.49
C PHE A 38 29.01 -26.17 -8.76
N LYS A 39 30.02 -25.87 -9.58
CA LYS A 39 30.34 -24.49 -9.99
C LYS A 39 29.31 -23.87 -10.94
N SER A 40 28.57 -24.67 -11.70
CA SER A 40 27.59 -24.15 -12.68
C SER A 40 26.20 -23.88 -12.07
N ASP A 41 25.88 -24.50 -10.94
CA ASP A 41 24.56 -24.40 -10.29
C ASP A 41 24.34 -23.11 -9.48
N THR A 42 25.37 -22.28 -9.31
CA THR A 42 25.32 -21.02 -8.55
C THR A 42 24.95 -19.78 -9.37
N ARG A 43 24.55 -19.96 -10.64
CA ARG A 43 24.16 -18.86 -11.53
C ARG A 43 22.65 -18.62 -11.49
N THR A 44 22.16 -18.04 -10.39
CA THR A 44 20.78 -17.57 -10.27
C THR A 44 20.73 -16.05 -10.41
N VAL A 45 19.84 -15.55 -11.29
CA VAL A 45 19.57 -14.13 -11.43
C VAL A 45 18.25 -13.83 -10.72
N THR A 46 18.33 -13.10 -9.61
CA THR A 46 17.15 -12.62 -8.88
C THR A 46 16.77 -11.26 -9.46
N VAL A 47 15.69 -11.22 -10.24
CA VAL A 47 15.10 -9.96 -10.71
C VAL A 47 14.05 -9.47 -9.70
N LYS A 48 14.12 -8.18 -9.38
CA LYS A 48 13.05 -7.49 -8.65
C LYS A 48 12.18 -6.78 -9.68
N GLY A 49 10.94 -7.23 -9.84
CA GLY A 49 9.94 -6.49 -10.59
C GLY A 49 9.39 -5.37 -9.71
N LEU A 50 9.61 -4.12 -10.09
CA LEU A 50 8.91 -2.97 -9.54
C LEU A 50 7.92 -2.50 -10.59
N VAL A 51 6.64 -2.42 -10.22
CA VAL A 51 5.60 -1.84 -11.07
C VAL A 51 5.00 -0.67 -10.30
N GLU A 52 5.26 0.53 -10.79
CA GLU A 52 4.64 1.75 -10.30
C GLU A 52 3.74 2.30 -11.40
N LYS A 53 2.60 2.84 -11.00
CA LYS A 53 1.67 3.51 -11.90
C LYS A 53 1.13 4.74 -11.21
N GLU A 54 1.41 5.90 -11.78
CA GLU A 54 0.73 7.13 -11.42
C GLU A 54 -0.71 7.08 -11.93
N VAL A 55 -1.67 7.24 -11.02
CA VAL A 55 -3.09 7.29 -11.34
C VAL A 55 -3.64 8.67 -10.97
N LYS A 56 -4.44 9.23 -11.87
CA LYS A 56 -5.14 10.48 -11.62
C LYS A 56 -6.34 10.20 -10.72
N ALA A 57 -6.58 11.08 -9.74
CA ALA A 57 -7.78 11.03 -8.92
C ALA A 57 -9.02 11.18 -9.80
N ASP A 58 -9.99 10.31 -9.58
CA ASP A 58 -11.28 10.21 -10.28
C ASP A 58 -12.42 10.92 -9.53
N GLN A 59 -12.27 11.12 -8.21
CA GLN A 59 -13.24 11.82 -7.38
C GLN A 59 -12.57 12.79 -6.40
N ALA A 60 -13.17 13.97 -6.24
CA ALA A 60 -12.82 14.94 -5.20
C ALA A 60 -14.05 15.26 -4.35
N VAL A 61 -13.89 15.27 -3.03
CA VAL A 61 -14.95 15.63 -2.07
C VAL A 61 -14.51 16.87 -1.32
N TRP A 62 -15.33 17.92 -1.33
CA TRP A 62 -15.02 19.20 -0.68
C TRP A 62 -16.06 19.53 0.39
N THR A 63 -15.61 19.69 1.64
CA THR A 63 -16.50 20.04 2.74
C THR A 63 -16.40 21.53 3.07
N LEU A 64 -17.48 22.28 2.85
CA LEU A 64 -17.61 23.70 3.22
C LEU A 64 -18.39 23.82 4.53
N ASN A 65 -17.84 24.55 5.50
CA ASN A 65 -18.46 24.74 6.80
C ASN A 65 -18.94 26.18 6.97
N PHE A 66 -20.21 26.35 7.33
CA PHE A 66 -20.86 27.63 7.57
C PHE A 66 -21.18 27.76 9.06
N ARG A 67 -20.89 28.93 9.63
CA ARG A 67 -21.18 29.22 11.03
C ARG A 67 -21.72 30.65 11.16
N ARG A 68 -22.91 30.77 11.73
CA ARG A 68 -23.53 32.06 12.06
C ARG A 68 -23.90 32.10 13.53
N ALA A 69 -23.71 33.28 14.13
CA ALA A 69 -24.10 33.54 15.51
C ALA A 69 -25.04 34.74 15.53
N SER A 70 -26.14 34.64 16.29
CA SER A 70 -27.06 35.75 16.50
C SER A 70 -27.65 35.74 17.92
N ALA A 71 -28.27 36.84 18.33
CA ALA A 71 -29.02 36.95 19.57
C ALA A 71 -30.38 36.21 19.49
N ASP A 72 -30.99 36.19 18.31
CA ASP A 72 -32.22 35.44 18.02
C ASP A 72 -31.91 34.20 17.16
N LEU A 73 -32.49 33.06 17.53
CA LEU A 73 -32.39 31.82 16.79
C LEU A 73 -32.98 31.96 15.37
N LYS A 74 -34.10 32.67 15.22
CA LYS A 74 -34.74 32.88 13.90
C LYS A 74 -33.82 33.64 12.95
N ASP A 75 -33.16 34.68 13.44
CA ASP A 75 -32.20 35.46 12.66
C ASP A 75 -30.94 34.64 12.31
N ALA A 76 -30.44 33.82 13.24
CA ALA A 76 -29.32 32.91 12.95
C ALA A 76 -29.68 31.87 11.87
N HIS A 77 -30.90 31.34 11.89
CA HIS A 77 -31.39 30.43 10.85
C HIS A 77 -31.65 31.14 9.51
N ALA A 78 -32.22 32.35 9.50
CA ALA A 78 -32.42 33.10 8.27
C ALA A 78 -31.07 33.39 7.57
N LYS A 79 -30.05 33.76 8.34
CA LYS A 79 -28.69 34.01 7.83
C LYS A 79 -28.01 32.75 7.28
N ILE A 80 -28.12 31.60 7.97
CA ILE A 80 -27.53 30.34 7.47
C ILE A 80 -28.22 29.86 6.18
N ILE A 81 -29.53 30.08 6.05
CA ILE A 81 -30.29 29.74 4.84
C ILE A 81 -29.89 30.67 3.69
N ALA A 82 -29.75 31.97 3.94
CA ALA A 82 -29.26 32.91 2.93
C ALA A 82 -27.86 32.56 2.43
N ASP A 83 -26.94 32.19 3.34
CA ASP A 83 -25.59 31.73 2.98
C ASP A 83 -25.61 30.45 2.13
N ARG A 84 -26.49 29.49 2.49
CA ARG A 84 -26.69 28.26 1.72
C ARG A 84 -27.12 28.58 0.30
N ASP A 85 -28.15 29.41 0.14
CA ASP A 85 -28.73 29.71 -1.16
C ASP A 85 -27.74 30.50 -2.04
N ALA A 86 -26.98 31.43 -1.44
CA ALA A 86 -25.91 32.15 -2.13
C ALA A 86 -24.77 31.21 -2.57
N THR A 87 -24.35 30.28 -1.71
CA THR A 87 -23.31 29.29 -2.03
C THR A 87 -23.77 28.34 -3.13
N LEU A 88 -25.01 27.86 -3.04
CA LEU A 88 -25.58 26.95 -4.03
C LEU A 88 -25.72 27.63 -5.40
N ALA A 89 -26.12 28.90 -5.42
CA ALA A 89 -26.12 29.71 -6.64
C ALA A 89 -24.71 29.87 -7.22
N PHE A 90 -23.71 30.12 -6.39
CA PHE A 90 -22.30 30.21 -6.81
C PHE A 90 -21.81 28.88 -7.41
N LEU A 91 -22.00 27.75 -6.74
CA LEU A 91 -21.55 26.43 -7.20
C LEU A 91 -22.23 26.02 -8.50
N LYS A 92 -23.53 26.27 -8.64
CA LYS A 92 -24.24 26.08 -9.92
C LYS A 92 -23.64 26.90 -11.05
N LYS A 93 -23.26 28.14 -10.77
CA LYS A 93 -22.63 29.04 -11.75
C LYS A 93 -21.23 28.55 -12.16
N GLN A 94 -20.54 27.82 -11.28
CA GLN A 94 -19.26 27.17 -11.56
C GLN A 94 -19.41 25.82 -12.28
N GLY A 95 -20.63 25.33 -12.49
CA GLY A 95 -20.91 24.11 -13.26
C GLY A 95 -21.16 22.84 -12.44
N PHE A 96 -21.26 22.93 -11.11
CA PHE A 96 -21.63 21.79 -10.27
C PHE A 96 -23.11 21.42 -10.45
N LYS A 97 -23.40 20.12 -10.56
CA LYS A 97 -24.76 19.59 -10.64
C LYS A 97 -25.41 19.54 -9.26
N ASN A 98 -26.74 19.54 -9.20
CA ASN A 98 -27.45 19.41 -7.92
C ASN A 98 -27.18 18.07 -7.24
N GLU A 99 -26.96 17.00 -8.01
CA GLU A 99 -26.67 15.67 -7.46
C GLU A 99 -25.31 15.58 -6.77
N GLU A 100 -24.37 16.47 -7.12
CA GLU A 100 -23.01 16.50 -6.58
C GLU A 100 -22.92 17.30 -5.27
N ILE A 101 -24.00 17.99 -4.90
CA ILE A 101 -24.06 18.92 -3.76
C ILE A 101 -24.95 18.31 -2.68
N THR A 102 -24.38 17.94 -1.54
CA THR A 102 -25.13 17.41 -0.39
C THR A 102 -25.07 18.36 0.80
N TRP A 103 -26.22 18.92 1.18
CA TRP A 103 -26.34 19.74 2.38
C TRP A 103 -26.53 18.90 3.64
N GLN A 104 -25.73 19.15 4.67
CA GLN A 104 -25.83 18.47 5.97
C GLN A 104 -26.79 19.22 6.90
N PRO A 105 -27.51 18.50 7.79
CA PRO A 105 -28.36 19.12 8.79
C PRO A 105 -27.61 20.16 9.64
N SER A 106 -28.26 21.29 9.94
CA SER A 106 -27.67 22.34 10.76
C SER A 106 -27.69 21.94 12.25
N LYS A 107 -26.57 22.16 12.94
CA LYS A 107 -26.44 22.02 14.39
C LYS A 107 -26.57 23.38 15.06
N THR A 108 -27.50 23.51 15.99
CA THR A 108 -27.71 24.71 16.79
C THR A 108 -27.14 24.53 18.20
N ILE A 109 -26.46 25.55 18.69
CA ILE A 109 -25.89 25.61 20.04
C ILE A 109 -26.42 26.88 20.73
N ASP A 110 -27.14 26.72 21.84
CA ASP A 110 -27.42 27.83 22.77
C ASP A 110 -26.24 27.96 23.74
N LYS A 111 -25.64 29.15 23.80
CA LYS A 111 -24.50 29.43 24.68
C LYS A 111 -24.91 29.76 26.11
N LEU A 112 -26.12 30.27 26.35
CA LEU A 112 -26.61 30.64 27.68
C LEU A 112 -27.19 29.43 28.43
N ALA A 113 -27.58 28.36 27.73
CA ALA A 113 -28.06 27.12 28.34
C ALA A 113 -26.93 26.19 28.83
N ARG A 114 -25.68 26.66 28.89
CA ARG A 114 -24.51 25.87 29.29
C ARG A 114 -24.22 26.09 30.76
N GLU A 115 -24.36 25.03 31.56
CA GLU A 115 -24.20 25.03 33.02
C GLU A 115 -22.79 25.46 33.50
N TYR A 116 -21.77 25.35 32.64
CA TYR A 116 -20.37 25.75 32.91
C TYR A 116 -19.87 26.92 32.03
N GLY A 117 -20.75 27.83 31.63
CA GLY A 117 -20.39 29.01 30.82
C GLY A 117 -19.83 30.16 31.64
N GLN A 118 -18.52 30.15 31.97
CA GLN A 118 -17.87 31.30 32.62
C GLN A 118 -17.92 32.55 31.71
N ASN A 119 -18.48 33.63 32.24
CA ASN A 119 -18.55 35.02 31.71
C ASN A 119 -19.72 35.36 30.77
N GLU A 120 -20.88 35.61 31.38
CA GLU A 120 -22.10 36.16 30.78
C GLU A 120 -22.02 37.65 30.39
N GLN A 121 -20.93 38.35 30.74
CA GLN A 121 -20.90 39.82 30.71
C GLN A 121 -20.57 40.44 29.34
N ASN A 122 -20.21 39.64 28.32
CA ASN A 122 -19.81 40.17 27.01
C ASN A 122 -20.25 39.31 25.80
N ASN A 123 -21.28 38.48 25.94
CA ASN A 123 -21.72 37.58 24.86
C ASN A 123 -22.87 38.21 24.06
N ARG A 124 -22.55 39.03 23.06
CA ARG A 124 -23.55 39.68 22.16
C ARG A 124 -24.40 38.68 21.33
N TYR A 125 -24.00 37.41 21.24
CA TYR A 125 -24.70 36.40 20.43
C TYR A 125 -24.94 35.12 21.22
N ARG A 126 -26.22 34.81 21.44
CA ARG A 126 -26.72 33.68 22.24
C ARG A 126 -26.71 32.35 21.47
N TYR A 127 -27.19 32.36 20.23
CA TYR A 127 -27.34 31.17 19.40
C TYR A 127 -26.22 31.09 18.37
N VAL A 128 -25.68 29.90 18.17
CA VAL A 128 -24.75 29.59 17.09
C VAL A 128 -25.35 28.46 16.25
N VAL A 129 -25.52 28.70 14.97
CA VAL A 129 -25.95 27.70 14.00
C VAL A 129 -24.76 27.35 13.11
N THR A 130 -24.46 26.07 13.01
CA THR A 130 -23.39 25.53 12.16
C THR A 130 -24.00 24.56 11.16
N SER A 131 -23.56 24.62 9.91
CA SER A 131 -23.98 23.67 8.88
C SER A 131 -22.82 23.40 7.94
N SER A 132 -22.83 22.26 7.27
CA SER A 132 -21.80 21.89 6.31
C SER A 132 -22.41 21.43 4.99
N LEU A 133 -21.65 21.62 3.92
CA LEU A 133 -21.94 21.18 2.57
C LEU A 133 -20.82 20.23 2.14
N ARG A 134 -21.17 19.08 1.55
CA ARG A 134 -20.20 18.12 0.98
C ARG A 134 -20.51 17.81 -0.48
#